data_AF-A0A388Q4W6-F1
#
_entry.id   AF-A0A388Q4W6-F1
#
_cell.length_a   1.000
_cell.length_b   1.000
_cell.length_c   1.000
_cell.angle_alpha   90.00
_cell.angle_beta   90.00
_cell.angle_gamma   90.00
#
_symmetry.space_group_name_H-M   'P 1'
#
loop_
_entity.id
_entity.type
_entity.pdbx_description
1 polymer ?
#
loop_
_entity_poly.entity_id
_entity_poly.type
_entity_poly.pdbx_seq_one_letter_code
_entity_poly.pdbx_strand_id
1 'polypeptide(L)'
;MKNISLLFMFFLLQQMSIAQTKYPMDSVLFSKYQYRNIGPFRGGRASGVCGDYKNKQVFYMGATGGGVWQTKDGGSNWKNISDKYFGGSIGSIEVCPTDPLLIYVGMGENTLRGNVSEGQGMWKSTDGGKTWKHVGLDDTKHITKIVFNPKNPEVVYCAAIGHLFGANDQRGLFKTTDGGKTWKHVLFVNDEAGAVDMAIDQTNPNTLYASTWRVKRTPYSMESGGEGSALWKSIDGGETWSEISKHKGFPKDTLGIIGISICPSNTDKIYAIVESKSGGLFVSSDAGETWSKQNDESKIRQRAWYFSKIFVDPKNENLLYICNVEFYKSSDGGKNFSQVGTPHGDHHNLWIDPEDGQRMIIADDGGAQITLMAHAIGAAIKISLPRNFTG
;
A
#
# COMPACT_ATOMS: atom_id res chain seq x y z
N MET A 1 -60.99 -26.33 -46.23
CA MET A 1 -60.58 -24.94 -45.93
C MET A 1 -59.87 -24.86 -44.58
N LYS A 2 -58.72 -25.53 -44.49
CA LYS A 2 -57.76 -25.50 -43.38
C LYS A 2 -56.40 -25.62 -44.08
N ASN A 3 -55.39 -24.89 -43.63
CA ASN A 3 -53.99 -24.93 -44.08
C ASN A 3 -53.50 -23.78 -45.01
N ILE A 4 -53.88 -22.53 -44.75
CA ILE A 4 -53.16 -21.36 -45.35
C ILE A 4 -52.70 -20.32 -44.30
N SER A 5 -53.16 -20.36 -43.04
CA SER A 5 -52.72 -19.38 -42.03
C SER A 5 -51.43 -19.70 -41.27
N LEU A 6 -50.86 -20.91 -41.36
CA LEU A 6 -49.61 -21.22 -40.64
C LEU A 6 -48.33 -20.84 -41.40
N LEU A 7 -48.38 -20.68 -42.73
CA LEU A 7 -47.19 -20.34 -43.52
C LEU A 7 -46.84 -18.85 -43.46
N PHE A 8 -47.82 -17.98 -43.20
CA PHE A 8 -47.60 -16.53 -43.14
C PHE A 8 -46.98 -16.05 -41.82
N MET A 9 -47.18 -16.82 -40.73
CA MET A 9 -46.64 -16.45 -39.41
C MET A 9 -45.18 -16.88 -39.22
N PHE A 10 -44.70 -17.89 -39.96
CA PHE A 10 -43.30 -18.29 -39.96
C PHE A 10 -42.40 -17.37 -40.82
N PHE A 11 -42.98 -16.75 -41.86
CA PHE A 11 -42.24 -15.81 -42.72
C PHE A 11 -42.07 -14.42 -42.08
N LEU A 12 -43.00 -14.00 -41.21
CA LEU A 12 -42.92 -12.74 -40.48
C LEU A 12 -41.98 -12.79 -39.25
N LEU A 13 -41.77 -13.98 -38.65
CA LEU A 13 -40.82 -14.16 -37.56
C LEU A 13 -39.36 -14.26 -38.02
N GLN A 14 -39.09 -14.62 -39.28
CA GLN A 14 -37.72 -14.61 -39.83
C GLN A 14 -37.23 -13.23 -40.27
N GLN A 15 -38.14 -12.28 -40.52
CA GLN A 15 -37.74 -10.93 -40.95
C GLN A 15 -37.40 -9.98 -39.79
N MET A 16 -37.76 -10.29 -38.55
CA MET A 16 -37.34 -9.48 -37.39
C MET A 16 -35.94 -9.81 -36.86
N SER A 17 -35.30 -10.89 -37.31
CA SER A 17 -33.92 -11.22 -36.90
C SER A 17 -32.82 -10.67 -37.82
N ILE A 18 -33.17 -9.93 -38.88
CA ILE A 18 -32.18 -9.37 -39.84
C ILE A 18 -32.09 -7.83 -39.76
N ALA A 19 -32.78 -7.20 -38.80
CA ALA A 19 -32.75 -5.75 -38.61
C ALA A 19 -31.96 -5.26 -37.38
N GLN A 20 -31.19 -6.13 -36.70
CA GLN A 20 -30.03 -5.66 -35.94
C GLN A 20 -28.86 -5.60 -36.90
N THR A 21 -28.68 -4.40 -37.44
CA THR A 21 -27.64 -3.99 -38.37
C THR A 21 -26.29 -4.65 -38.12
N LYS A 22 -25.88 -5.42 -39.13
CA LYS A 22 -24.58 -6.02 -39.37
C LYS A 22 -23.54 -4.95 -39.79
N TYR A 23 -23.52 -3.81 -39.12
CA TYR A 23 -22.39 -2.89 -39.24
C TYR A 23 -21.29 -3.43 -38.32
N PRO A 24 -20.10 -3.79 -38.82
CA PRO A 24 -18.92 -3.88 -37.96
C PRO A 24 -18.58 -2.46 -37.53
N MET A 25 -19.42 -1.87 -36.67
CA MET A 25 -19.11 -0.58 -36.08
C MET A 25 -17.94 -0.80 -35.12
N ASP A 26 -17.04 0.18 -35.12
CA ASP A 26 -16.12 0.52 -34.03
C ASP A 26 -14.67 0.06 -34.11
N SER A 27 -14.33 -1.23 -34.28
CA SER A 27 -12.93 -1.62 -34.07
C SER A 27 -11.94 -1.02 -35.10
N VAL A 28 -12.27 -0.99 -36.39
CA VAL A 28 -11.40 -0.39 -37.42
C VAL A 28 -11.41 1.14 -37.32
N LEU A 29 -12.54 1.76 -37.03
CA LEU A 29 -12.64 3.21 -36.86
C LEU A 29 -11.79 3.68 -35.67
N PHE A 30 -11.89 3.00 -34.52
CA PHE A 30 -11.19 3.38 -33.30
C PHE A 30 -9.74 2.89 -33.23
N SER A 31 -9.31 1.93 -34.07
CA SER A 31 -7.92 1.47 -34.13
C SER A 31 -6.89 2.58 -34.42
N LYS A 32 -7.34 3.70 -35.02
CA LYS A 32 -6.52 4.87 -35.32
C LYS A 32 -6.68 6.01 -34.31
N TYR A 33 -7.63 5.92 -33.38
CA TYR A 33 -7.85 6.97 -32.38
C TYR A 33 -6.87 6.77 -31.23
N GLN A 34 -6.24 7.86 -30.83
CA GLN A 34 -5.39 7.90 -29.64
C GLN A 34 -6.11 8.66 -28.53
N TYR A 35 -6.23 8.02 -27.38
CA TYR A 35 -6.67 8.68 -26.16
C TYR A 35 -5.59 9.66 -25.71
N ARG A 36 -5.98 10.85 -25.27
CA ARG A 36 -5.07 11.84 -24.68
C ARG A 36 -5.67 12.40 -23.40
N ASN A 37 -4.82 12.70 -22.42
CA ASN A 37 -5.24 13.41 -21.22
C ASN A 37 -5.65 14.85 -21.62
N ILE A 38 -6.83 15.31 -21.18
CA ILE A 38 -7.29 16.69 -21.34
C ILE A 38 -7.29 17.48 -20.02
N GLY A 39 -6.87 16.85 -18.92
CA GLY A 39 -6.87 17.39 -17.58
C GLY A 39 -8.10 17.00 -16.75
N PRO A 40 -8.09 17.35 -15.44
CA PRO A 40 -7.02 18.06 -14.74
C PRO A 40 -5.74 17.22 -14.69
N PHE A 41 -4.59 17.88 -14.72
CA PHE A 41 -3.32 17.16 -14.78
C PHE A 41 -2.94 16.55 -13.42
N ARG A 42 -3.62 16.87 -12.33
CA ARG A 42 -3.31 16.37 -10.98
C ARG A 42 -3.67 14.89 -10.84
N GLY A 43 -2.90 14.15 -10.03
CA GLY A 43 -3.29 12.81 -9.63
C GLY A 43 -4.54 12.82 -8.76
N GLY A 44 -5.22 11.67 -8.69
CA GLY A 44 -6.11 11.35 -7.58
C GLY A 44 -5.36 10.63 -6.47
N ARG A 45 -6.08 10.21 -5.43
CA ARG A 45 -5.52 9.53 -4.26
C ARG A 45 -4.56 8.39 -4.63
N ALA A 46 -3.39 8.39 -4.01
CA ALA A 46 -2.44 7.29 -4.05
C ALA A 46 -2.24 6.67 -2.66
N SER A 47 -1.96 5.37 -2.65
CA SER A 47 -1.82 4.59 -1.41
C SER A 47 -0.49 3.84 -1.34
N GLY A 48 0.08 3.45 -2.50
CA GLY A 48 1.40 2.85 -2.60
C GLY A 48 2.39 3.82 -3.24
N VAL A 49 3.59 3.94 -2.68
CA VAL A 49 4.71 4.66 -3.31
C VAL A 49 6.02 3.95 -2.98
N CYS A 50 6.96 3.97 -3.91
CA CYS A 50 8.33 3.54 -3.67
C CYS A 50 9.29 4.21 -4.67
N GLY A 51 10.58 4.22 -4.33
CA GLY A 51 11.65 4.68 -5.21
C GLY A 51 12.47 3.52 -5.77
N ASP A 52 13.16 3.76 -6.88
CA ASP A 52 14.22 2.86 -7.35
C ASP A 52 15.47 3.05 -6.48
N TYR A 53 16.08 1.95 -6.02
CA TYR A 53 17.23 1.98 -5.11
C TYR A 53 18.56 2.35 -5.81
N LYS A 54 18.63 2.29 -7.14
CA LYS A 54 19.83 2.61 -7.92
C LYS A 54 19.69 3.91 -8.69
N ASN A 55 18.52 4.17 -9.29
CA ASN A 55 18.27 5.37 -10.08
C ASN A 55 17.50 6.41 -9.27
N LYS A 56 18.18 7.49 -8.88
CA LYS A 56 17.61 8.56 -8.05
C LYS A 56 16.40 9.29 -8.66
N GLN A 57 16.19 9.20 -9.97
CA GLN A 57 15.11 9.88 -10.69
C GLN A 57 13.87 9.01 -10.90
N VAL A 58 13.94 7.72 -10.58
CA VAL A 58 12.85 6.77 -10.82
C VAL A 58 12.06 6.55 -9.54
N PHE A 59 10.74 6.72 -9.65
CA PHE A 59 9.78 6.48 -8.58
C PHE A 59 8.49 5.89 -9.14
N TYR A 60 7.72 5.28 -8.25
CA TYR A 60 6.48 4.61 -8.57
C TYR A 60 5.36 5.05 -7.64
N MET A 61 4.14 5.09 -8.19
CA MET A 61 2.93 5.42 -7.47
C MET A 61 1.85 4.39 -7.82
N GLY A 62 1.23 3.82 -6.80
CA GLY A 62 0.01 3.03 -6.88
C GLY A 62 -1.20 3.91 -6.59
N ALA A 63 -2.04 4.10 -7.60
CA ALA A 63 -3.22 4.94 -7.51
C ALA A 63 -4.44 4.17 -6.97
N THR A 64 -5.38 4.91 -6.38
CA THR A 64 -6.72 4.43 -6.07
C THR A 64 -7.58 4.49 -7.33
N GLY A 65 -7.91 3.34 -7.91
CA GLY A 65 -8.68 3.25 -9.16
C GLY A 65 -7.91 3.65 -10.43
N GLY A 66 -6.58 3.64 -10.40
CA GLY A 66 -5.75 4.14 -11.51
C GLY A 66 -4.52 3.30 -11.85
N GLY A 67 -4.34 2.13 -11.23
CA GLY A 67 -3.20 1.26 -11.50
C GLY A 67 -1.85 1.83 -11.04
N VAL A 68 -0.78 1.42 -11.72
CA VAL A 68 0.60 1.75 -11.37
C VAL A 68 1.19 2.76 -12.34
N TRP A 69 1.83 3.78 -11.77
CA TRP A 69 2.47 4.86 -12.51
C TRP A 69 3.95 4.94 -12.18
N GLN A 70 4.78 5.23 -13.19
CA GLN A 70 6.22 5.41 -13.06
C GLN A 70 6.64 6.77 -13.58
N THR A 71 7.54 7.43 -12.85
CA THR A 71 8.33 8.56 -13.34
C THR A 71 9.78 8.14 -13.53
N LYS A 72 10.48 8.77 -14.47
CA LYS A 72 11.93 8.58 -14.72
C LYS A 72 12.72 9.89 -14.66
N ASP A 73 12.07 10.97 -14.27
CA ASP A 73 12.58 12.35 -14.31
C ASP A 73 12.23 13.12 -13.03
N GLY A 74 12.22 12.40 -11.90
CA GLY A 74 12.04 12.99 -10.56
C GLY A 74 10.63 13.55 -10.34
N GLY A 75 9.62 12.93 -10.94
CA GLY A 75 8.23 13.35 -10.84
C GLY A 75 7.80 14.35 -11.90
N SER A 76 8.66 14.67 -12.89
CA SER A 76 8.31 15.61 -13.97
C SER A 76 7.26 15.04 -14.92
N ASN A 77 7.31 13.75 -15.21
CA ASN A 77 6.31 13.08 -16.02
C ASN A 77 6.04 11.70 -15.44
N TRP A 78 4.78 11.27 -15.51
CA TRP A 78 4.36 9.94 -15.10
C TRP A 78 3.73 9.19 -16.26
N LYS A 79 3.99 7.88 -16.33
CA LYS A 79 3.39 6.96 -17.30
C LYS A 79 2.74 5.82 -16.55
N ASN A 80 1.52 5.46 -16.94
CA ASN A 80 0.91 4.24 -16.47
C ASN A 80 1.70 3.05 -17.06
N ILE A 81 2.06 2.10 -16.20
CA ILE A 81 2.82 0.91 -16.56
C ILE A 81 2.04 -0.40 -16.29
N SER A 82 0.81 -0.32 -15.75
CA SER A 82 -0.05 -1.49 -15.50
C SER A 82 -1.13 -1.70 -16.58
N ASP A 83 -1.42 -0.67 -17.38
CA ASP A 83 -2.40 -0.73 -18.46
C ASP A 83 -2.17 -1.97 -19.34
N LYS A 84 -3.26 -2.61 -19.76
CA LYS A 84 -3.33 -3.90 -20.49
C LYS A 84 -3.11 -5.16 -19.64
N TYR A 85 -2.63 -5.04 -18.41
CA TYR A 85 -2.43 -6.19 -17.52
C TYR A 85 -3.44 -6.22 -16.38
N PHE A 86 -3.52 -5.12 -15.63
CA PHE A 86 -4.45 -4.96 -14.51
C PHE A 86 -4.76 -3.48 -14.27
N GLY A 87 -5.85 -3.24 -13.55
CA GLY A 87 -6.29 -1.91 -13.15
C GLY A 87 -6.93 -1.95 -11.77
N GLY A 88 -7.59 -0.87 -11.36
CA GLY A 88 -8.17 -0.76 -10.03
C GLY A 88 -7.22 -0.12 -9.02
N SER A 89 -7.44 -0.41 -7.74
CA SER A 89 -6.72 0.23 -6.64
C SER A 89 -5.49 -0.54 -6.22
N ILE A 90 -4.41 0.19 -5.94
CA ILE A 90 -3.14 -0.36 -5.50
C ILE A 90 -2.90 0.00 -4.03
N GLY A 91 -2.76 -1.02 -3.19
CA GLY A 91 -2.51 -0.84 -1.75
C GLY A 91 -1.04 -0.81 -1.39
N SER A 92 -0.21 -1.50 -2.17
CA SER A 92 1.23 -1.51 -1.96
C SER A 92 1.98 -1.73 -3.27
N ILE A 93 3.14 -1.10 -3.40
CA ILE A 93 4.09 -1.30 -4.48
C ILE A 93 5.48 -1.25 -3.87
N GLU A 94 6.33 -2.20 -4.24
CA GLU A 94 7.71 -2.24 -3.77
C GLU A 94 8.64 -2.71 -4.89
N VAL A 95 9.79 -2.06 -4.99
CA VAL A 95 10.89 -2.41 -5.90
C VAL A 95 11.90 -3.23 -5.12
N CYS A 96 12.48 -4.25 -5.74
CA CYS A 96 13.51 -5.02 -5.05
C CYS A 96 14.78 -4.18 -4.83
N PRO A 97 15.33 -4.11 -3.60
CA PRO A 97 16.54 -3.34 -3.32
C PRO A 97 17.77 -3.78 -4.14
N THR A 98 17.86 -5.07 -4.46
CA THR A 98 19.02 -5.64 -5.18
C THR A 98 18.82 -5.69 -6.70
N ASP A 99 17.57 -5.74 -7.17
CA ASP A 99 17.19 -5.77 -8.59
C ASP A 99 16.04 -4.79 -8.91
N PRO A 100 16.34 -3.59 -9.45
CA PRO A 100 15.31 -2.61 -9.76
C PRO A 100 14.31 -3.00 -10.86
N LEU A 101 14.56 -4.08 -11.61
CA LEU A 101 13.59 -4.59 -12.60
C LEU A 101 12.49 -5.44 -11.96
N LEU A 102 12.75 -5.94 -10.76
CA LEU A 102 11.84 -6.76 -9.97
C LEU A 102 10.91 -5.86 -9.14
N ILE A 103 9.62 -5.91 -9.46
CA ILE A 103 8.59 -5.07 -8.82
C ILE A 103 7.42 -5.97 -8.41
N TYR A 104 6.92 -5.79 -7.19
CA TYR A 104 5.67 -6.40 -6.72
C TYR A 104 4.62 -5.33 -6.46
N VAL A 105 3.37 -5.67 -6.78
CA VAL A 105 2.22 -4.79 -6.66
C VAL A 105 1.08 -5.54 -6.00
N GLY A 106 0.70 -5.05 -4.83
CA GLY A 106 -0.41 -5.56 -4.03
C GLY A 106 -1.68 -4.77 -4.31
N MET A 107 -2.73 -5.48 -4.69
CA MET A 107 -4.00 -4.87 -5.07
C MET A 107 -4.88 -4.55 -3.85
N GLY A 108 -5.82 -3.64 -4.06
CA GLY A 108 -6.83 -3.21 -3.08
C GLY A 108 -6.35 -2.06 -2.22
N GLU A 109 -7.22 -1.11 -1.91
CA GLU A 109 -6.82 0.06 -1.14
C GLU A 109 -6.35 -0.31 0.27
N ASN A 110 -5.33 0.38 0.76
CA ASN A 110 -4.87 0.26 2.15
C ASN A 110 -5.55 1.26 3.09
N THR A 111 -6.35 2.18 2.55
CA THR A 111 -7.13 3.15 3.31
C THR A 111 -8.59 2.68 3.38
N LEU A 112 -8.96 2.04 4.49
CA LEU A 112 -10.16 1.19 4.56
C LEU A 112 -11.46 1.99 4.80
N ARG A 113 -11.77 2.98 3.95
CA ARG A 113 -12.99 3.82 4.02
C ARG A 113 -14.27 3.01 3.68
N GLY A 114 -15.45 3.59 3.87
CA GLY A 114 -16.72 2.93 3.50
C GLY A 114 -16.91 2.68 1.99
N ASN A 115 -16.21 3.42 1.13
CA ASN A 115 -16.23 3.27 -0.33
C ASN A 115 -14.90 2.68 -0.88
N VAL A 116 -14.22 1.90 -0.05
CA VAL A 116 -12.95 1.25 -0.37
C VAL A 116 -13.10 0.26 -1.53
N SER A 117 -12.13 0.29 -2.45
CA SER A 117 -12.04 -0.65 -3.56
C SER A 117 -11.17 -1.85 -3.20
N GLU A 118 -11.72 -3.05 -3.41
CA GLU A 118 -11.03 -4.32 -3.25
C GLU A 118 -10.06 -4.60 -4.41
N GLY A 119 -9.08 -5.43 -4.12
CA GLY A 119 -8.07 -5.91 -5.05
C GLY A 119 -8.21 -7.39 -5.40
N GLN A 120 -7.43 -7.80 -6.39
CA GLN A 120 -7.33 -9.17 -6.89
C GLN A 120 -5.89 -9.69 -6.75
N GLY A 121 -5.43 -9.77 -5.51
CA GLY A 121 -4.13 -10.36 -5.16
C GLY A 121 -2.90 -9.56 -5.60
N MET A 122 -1.87 -10.29 -6.03
CA MET A 122 -0.52 -9.78 -6.22
C MET A 122 -0.08 -9.89 -7.69
N TRP A 123 0.58 -8.85 -8.17
CA TRP A 123 1.21 -8.81 -9.49
C TRP A 123 2.72 -8.60 -9.37
N LYS A 124 3.46 -9.19 -10.31
CA LYS A 124 4.92 -9.15 -10.38
C LYS A 124 5.39 -8.72 -11.76
N SER A 125 6.40 -7.87 -11.80
CA SER A 125 7.19 -7.56 -13.00
C SER A 125 8.64 -7.99 -12.77
N THR A 126 9.32 -8.46 -13.83
CA THR A 126 10.76 -8.74 -13.82
C THR A 126 11.53 -7.94 -14.89
N ASP A 127 10.89 -6.94 -15.50
CA ASP A 127 11.46 -6.15 -16.59
C ASP A 127 11.26 -4.63 -16.40
N GLY A 128 11.08 -4.19 -15.15
CA GLY A 128 10.89 -2.80 -14.78
C GLY A 128 9.51 -2.23 -15.12
N GLY A 129 8.50 -3.10 -15.17
CA GLY A 129 7.09 -2.75 -15.36
C GLY A 129 6.63 -2.74 -16.81
N LYS A 130 7.37 -3.38 -17.73
CA LYS A 130 6.94 -3.49 -19.14
C LYS A 130 5.93 -4.62 -19.30
N THR A 131 6.11 -5.70 -18.55
CA THR A 131 5.19 -6.84 -18.49
C THR A 131 4.89 -7.21 -17.05
N TRP A 132 3.69 -7.74 -16.83
CA TRP A 132 3.22 -8.14 -15.51
C TRP A 132 2.62 -9.53 -15.53
N LYS A 133 2.86 -10.26 -14.44
CA LYS A 133 2.31 -11.58 -14.19
C LYS A 133 1.58 -11.57 -12.85
N HIS A 134 0.37 -12.11 -12.84
CA HIS A 134 -0.35 -12.39 -11.59
C HIS A 134 0.31 -13.56 -10.85
N VAL A 135 0.49 -13.40 -9.53
CA VAL A 135 1.25 -14.31 -8.68
C VAL A 135 0.48 -14.74 -7.42
N GLY A 136 -0.85 -14.77 -7.49
CA GLY A 136 -1.73 -15.33 -6.44
C GLY A 136 -2.21 -14.31 -5.41
N LEU A 137 -2.64 -14.81 -4.24
CA LEU A 137 -3.27 -14.04 -3.15
C LEU A 137 -4.62 -13.39 -3.51
N ASP A 138 -5.37 -13.96 -4.45
CA ASP A 138 -6.59 -13.37 -5.03
C ASP A 138 -7.63 -12.90 -4.01
N ASP A 139 -7.83 -13.69 -2.96
CA ASP A 139 -8.90 -13.47 -1.99
C ASP A 139 -8.43 -12.68 -0.75
N THR A 140 -7.22 -12.13 -0.77
CA THR A 140 -6.70 -11.24 0.29
C THR A 140 -7.34 -9.86 0.29
N LYS A 141 -7.92 -9.43 -0.84
CA LYS A 141 -8.64 -8.16 -1.09
C LYS A 141 -7.89 -6.86 -0.85
N HIS A 142 -7.08 -6.73 0.19
CA HIS A 142 -6.39 -5.52 0.58
C HIS A 142 -4.97 -5.87 1.04
N ILE A 143 -4.01 -5.70 0.13
CA ILE A 143 -2.58 -5.85 0.44
C ILE A 143 -2.02 -4.48 0.81
N THR A 144 -1.63 -4.32 2.06
CA THR A 144 -1.27 -3.00 2.62
C THR A 144 0.23 -2.75 2.70
N LYS A 145 1.04 -3.81 2.69
CA LYS A 145 2.50 -3.72 2.78
C LYS A 145 3.15 -4.89 2.05
N ILE A 146 4.20 -4.58 1.28
CA ILE A 146 5.11 -5.55 0.68
C ILE A 146 6.51 -5.23 1.20
N VAL A 147 7.26 -6.26 1.57
CA VAL A 147 8.64 -6.10 2.06
C VAL A 147 9.51 -7.19 1.44
N PHE A 148 10.59 -6.79 0.78
CA PHE A 148 11.61 -7.73 0.32
C PHE A 148 12.54 -8.12 1.48
N ASN A 149 13.02 -9.36 1.44
CA ASN A 149 14.24 -9.67 2.16
C ASN A 149 15.41 -8.87 1.53
N PRO A 150 16.16 -8.08 2.31
CA PRO A 150 17.23 -7.23 1.79
C PRO A 150 18.40 -8.01 1.16
N LYS A 151 18.55 -9.29 1.51
CA LYS A 151 19.67 -10.14 1.07
C LYS A 151 19.26 -11.20 0.05
N ASN A 152 17.96 -11.43 -0.17
CA ASN A 152 17.47 -12.45 -1.08
C ASN A 152 16.19 -12.00 -1.83
N PRO A 153 16.27 -11.69 -3.15
CA PRO A 153 15.12 -11.20 -3.92
C PRO A 153 13.99 -12.22 -4.10
N GLU A 154 14.25 -13.52 -3.86
CA GLU A 154 13.21 -14.57 -3.96
C GLU A 154 12.32 -14.63 -2.71
N VAL A 155 12.75 -13.99 -1.61
CA VAL A 155 12.01 -13.94 -0.34
C VAL A 155 11.29 -12.61 -0.22
N VAL A 156 9.96 -12.66 -0.23
CA VAL A 156 9.08 -11.49 -0.16
C VAL A 156 7.96 -11.76 0.84
N TYR A 157 7.64 -10.75 1.64
CA TYR A 157 6.55 -10.77 2.60
C TYR A 157 5.43 -9.83 2.16
N CYS A 158 4.20 -10.18 2.50
CA CYS A 158 2.99 -9.44 2.15
C CYS A 158 2.05 -9.40 3.36
N ALA A 159 1.67 -8.20 3.81
CA ALA A 159 0.64 -7.98 4.82
C ALA A 159 -0.71 -7.81 4.14
N ALA A 160 -1.69 -8.61 4.54
CA ALA A 160 -3.03 -8.61 3.99
C ALA A 160 -4.09 -8.46 5.09
N ILE A 161 -5.06 -7.57 4.86
CA ILE A 161 -6.19 -7.36 5.78
C ILE A 161 -7.25 -8.45 5.60
N GLY A 162 -7.49 -8.91 4.37
CA GLY A 162 -8.64 -9.74 4.01
C GLY A 162 -9.92 -8.94 3.81
N HIS A 163 -11.05 -9.60 3.93
CA HIS A 163 -12.37 -9.04 3.63
C HIS A 163 -12.77 -7.98 4.66
N LEU A 164 -13.38 -6.87 4.24
CA LEU A 164 -13.88 -5.88 5.21
C LEU A 164 -15.31 -6.16 5.64
N PHE A 165 -16.08 -6.84 4.79
CA PHE A 165 -17.52 -7.09 4.95
C PHE A 165 -17.83 -8.55 5.32
N GLY A 166 -17.02 -9.16 6.18
CA GLY A 166 -17.19 -10.55 6.63
C GLY A 166 -15.87 -11.17 7.04
N ALA A 167 -15.93 -12.27 7.79
CA ALA A 167 -14.76 -13.06 8.17
C ALA A 167 -14.20 -13.83 6.96
N ASN A 168 -12.89 -14.04 6.92
CA ASN A 168 -12.23 -14.88 5.93
C ASN A 168 -10.84 -15.33 6.42
N ASP A 169 -10.33 -16.43 5.87
CA ASP A 169 -9.02 -16.99 6.27
C ASP A 169 -7.83 -16.38 5.50
N GLN A 170 -8.07 -15.56 4.48
CA GLN A 170 -7.03 -14.93 3.66
C GLN A 170 -6.62 -13.57 4.25
N ARG A 171 -6.19 -13.61 5.51
CA ARG A 171 -5.76 -12.48 6.34
C ARG A 171 -4.41 -12.78 6.95
N GLY A 172 -3.63 -11.76 7.28
CA GLY A 172 -2.38 -11.94 8.00
C GLY A 172 -1.16 -11.76 7.10
N LEU A 173 -0.05 -12.40 7.46
CA LEU A 173 1.22 -12.26 6.74
C LEU A 173 1.48 -13.49 5.86
N PHE A 174 1.79 -13.23 4.60
CA PHE A 174 2.18 -14.24 3.62
C PHE A 174 3.66 -14.06 3.24
N LYS A 175 4.36 -15.18 2.99
CA LYS A 175 5.78 -15.23 2.61
C LYS A 175 5.95 -16.11 1.38
N THR A 176 6.69 -15.63 0.40
CA THR A 176 7.26 -16.48 -0.66
C THR A 176 8.74 -16.71 -0.38
N THR A 177 9.28 -17.83 -0.85
CA THR A 177 10.73 -18.09 -0.92
C THR A 177 11.20 -18.53 -2.31
N ASP A 178 10.29 -18.53 -3.29
CA ASP A 178 10.51 -18.98 -4.67
C ASP A 178 10.12 -17.91 -5.71
N GLY A 179 10.16 -16.64 -5.29
CA GLY A 179 9.88 -15.50 -6.17
C GLY A 179 8.41 -15.39 -6.58
N GLY A 180 7.48 -15.75 -5.68
CA GLY A 180 6.04 -15.57 -5.86
C GLY A 180 5.38 -16.70 -6.64
N LYS A 181 6.02 -17.87 -6.75
CA LYS A 181 5.34 -19.05 -7.33
C LYS A 181 4.41 -19.67 -6.30
N THR A 182 4.81 -19.67 -5.03
CA THR A 182 4.00 -20.12 -3.91
C THR A 182 4.07 -19.15 -2.74
N TRP A 183 3.00 -19.11 -1.94
CA TRP A 183 2.90 -18.27 -0.75
C TRP A 183 2.55 -19.13 0.47
N LYS A 184 3.37 -19.04 1.50
CA LYS A 184 3.14 -19.63 2.82
C LYS A 184 2.46 -18.61 3.72
N HIS A 185 1.41 -19.03 4.40
CA HIS A 185 0.78 -18.23 5.46
C HIS A 185 1.64 -18.33 6.73
N VAL A 186 2.30 -17.23 7.11
CA VAL A 186 3.33 -17.21 8.16
C VAL A 186 2.90 -16.54 9.45
N LEU A 187 1.86 -15.71 9.42
CA LEU A 187 1.21 -15.16 10.62
C LEU A 187 -0.29 -15.07 10.39
N PHE A 188 -1.04 -15.97 11.02
CA PHE A 188 -2.50 -15.98 11.09
C PHE A 188 -2.91 -15.90 12.55
N VAL A 189 -3.83 -14.99 12.87
CA VAL A 189 -4.31 -14.83 14.26
C VAL A 189 -5.73 -15.35 14.41
N ASN A 190 -6.64 -14.90 13.55
CA ASN A 190 -8.00 -15.38 13.39
C ASN A 190 -8.59 -14.87 12.06
N ASP A 191 -9.84 -15.20 11.77
CA ASP A 191 -10.56 -14.87 10.53
C ASP A 191 -11.15 -13.45 10.47
N GLU A 192 -10.89 -12.61 11.49
CA GLU A 192 -11.35 -11.22 11.59
C GLU A 192 -10.20 -10.20 11.71
N ALA A 193 -8.97 -10.64 11.99
CA ALA A 193 -7.79 -9.80 12.13
C ALA A 193 -6.74 -10.11 11.06
N GLY A 194 -6.37 -9.11 10.27
CA GLY A 194 -5.34 -9.21 9.23
C GLY A 194 -4.09 -8.39 9.53
N ALA A 195 -3.01 -8.63 8.80
CA ALA A 195 -1.76 -7.87 8.96
C ALA A 195 -1.85 -6.54 8.23
N VAL A 196 -1.36 -5.46 8.86
CA VAL A 196 -1.50 -4.08 8.34
C VAL A 196 -0.16 -3.46 7.96
N ASP A 197 0.85 -3.70 8.79
CA ASP A 197 2.17 -3.09 8.63
C ASP A 197 3.26 -4.07 9.05
N MET A 198 4.45 -3.84 8.52
CA MET A 198 5.59 -4.73 8.71
C MET A 198 6.89 -3.97 8.59
N ALA A 199 7.86 -4.35 9.40
CA ALA A 199 9.24 -3.90 9.31
C ALA A 199 10.20 -5.11 9.40
N ILE A 200 11.29 -5.04 8.64
CA ILE A 200 12.37 -6.03 8.62
C ILE A 200 13.67 -5.34 9.05
N ASP A 201 14.44 -6.00 9.90
CA ASP A 201 15.79 -5.56 10.19
C ASP A 201 16.66 -5.77 8.93
N GLN A 202 17.18 -4.65 8.40
CA GLN A 202 17.98 -4.63 7.18
C GLN A 202 19.33 -5.34 7.34
N THR A 203 19.84 -5.40 8.58
CA THR A 203 21.13 -6.03 8.93
C THR A 203 20.95 -7.52 9.24
N ASN A 204 19.84 -7.91 9.86
CA ASN A 204 19.47 -9.28 10.16
C ASN A 204 18.03 -9.60 9.71
N PRO A 205 17.83 -10.08 8.47
CA PRO A 205 16.49 -10.26 7.90
C PRO A 205 15.69 -11.43 8.48
N ASN A 206 16.23 -12.13 9.48
CA ASN A 206 15.45 -13.07 10.29
C ASN A 206 14.63 -12.34 11.37
N THR A 207 15.01 -11.12 11.74
CA THR A 207 14.27 -10.30 12.68
C THR A 207 13.20 -9.50 11.95
N LEU A 208 11.94 -9.79 12.24
CA LEU A 208 10.77 -9.17 11.63
C LEU A 208 9.83 -8.67 12.71
N TYR A 209 9.10 -7.61 12.40
CA TYR A 209 7.98 -7.14 13.20
C TYR A 209 6.77 -6.96 12.31
N ALA A 210 5.60 -7.33 12.81
CA ALA A 210 4.34 -7.20 12.08
C ALA A 210 3.24 -6.77 13.05
N SER A 211 2.31 -5.95 12.55
CA SER A 211 1.08 -5.61 13.26
C SER A 211 -0.12 -6.30 12.64
N THR A 212 -1.02 -6.77 13.48
CA THR A 212 -2.33 -7.27 13.07
C THR A 212 -3.43 -6.37 13.61
N TRP A 213 -4.56 -6.31 12.91
CA TRP A 213 -5.67 -5.44 13.22
C TRP A 213 -7.00 -6.09 12.85
N ARG A 214 -7.88 -6.16 13.84
CA ARG A 214 -9.29 -6.49 13.64
C ARG A 214 -10.02 -5.27 13.09
N VAL A 215 -10.54 -5.38 11.87
CA VAL A 215 -11.33 -4.33 11.24
C VAL A 215 -12.54 -4.93 10.54
N LYS A 216 -13.71 -4.37 10.82
CA LYS A 216 -14.98 -4.78 10.22
C LYS A 216 -15.73 -3.57 9.70
N ARG A 217 -16.29 -3.71 8.50
CA ARG A 217 -17.18 -2.76 7.86
C ARG A 217 -18.58 -3.36 7.75
N THR A 218 -19.57 -2.51 7.94
CA THR A 218 -20.95 -2.76 7.49
C THR A 218 -21.34 -1.62 6.54
N PRO A 219 -22.50 -1.67 5.86
CA PRO A 219 -22.94 -0.56 5.02
C PRO A 219 -23.05 0.79 5.75
N TYR A 220 -23.10 0.81 7.09
CA TYR A 220 -23.33 2.03 7.89
C TYR A 220 -22.39 2.17 9.10
N SER A 221 -21.45 1.25 9.34
CA SER A 221 -20.54 1.32 10.48
C SER A 221 -19.14 0.79 10.19
N MET A 222 -18.22 1.10 11.10
CA MET A 222 -16.88 0.54 11.17
C MET A 222 -16.57 0.17 12.61
N GLU A 223 -16.03 -1.03 12.80
CA GLU A 223 -15.45 -1.48 14.05
C GLU A 223 -13.92 -1.57 13.87
N SER A 224 -13.18 -0.98 14.80
CA SER A 224 -11.71 -0.94 14.78
C SER A 224 -11.18 -1.47 16.10
N GLY A 225 -10.35 -2.50 16.02
CA GLY A 225 -9.71 -3.10 17.18
C GLY A 225 -10.49 -4.23 17.84
N GLY A 226 -9.83 -4.95 18.73
CA GLY A 226 -10.37 -6.14 19.40
C GLY A 226 -9.43 -7.33 19.34
N GLU A 227 -9.99 -8.52 19.54
CA GLU A 227 -9.22 -9.77 19.56
C GLU A 227 -8.45 -9.97 18.25
N GLY A 228 -7.16 -10.25 18.39
CA GLY A 228 -6.23 -10.44 17.29
C GLY A 228 -5.54 -9.16 16.79
N SER A 229 -5.94 -7.97 17.26
CA SER A 229 -5.12 -6.76 17.08
C SER A 229 -3.92 -6.80 18.01
N ALA A 230 -2.70 -6.82 17.47
CA ALA A 230 -1.50 -7.02 18.25
C ALA A 230 -0.24 -6.58 17.50
N LEU A 231 0.89 -6.54 18.22
CA LEU A 231 2.22 -6.34 17.66
C LEU A 231 3.08 -7.58 17.91
N TRP A 232 3.70 -8.08 16.85
CA TRP A 232 4.42 -9.35 16.82
C TRP A 232 5.89 -9.16 16.45
N LYS A 233 6.75 -10.04 16.96
CA LYS A 233 8.17 -10.16 16.60
C LYS A 233 8.49 -11.59 16.19
N SER A 234 9.27 -11.74 15.12
CA SER A 234 9.91 -12.99 14.74
C SER A 234 11.43 -12.80 14.73
N ILE A 235 12.17 -13.86 15.03
CA ILE A 235 13.65 -13.90 14.98
C ILE A 235 14.18 -15.03 14.07
N ASP A 236 13.30 -15.70 13.34
CA ASP A 236 13.59 -16.85 12.48
C ASP A 236 13.07 -16.66 11.05
N GLY A 237 12.84 -15.40 10.64
CA GLY A 237 12.35 -15.08 9.29
C GLY A 237 10.86 -15.38 9.12
N GLY A 238 10.08 -15.28 10.19
CA GLY A 238 8.63 -15.42 10.18
C GLY A 238 8.15 -16.85 10.29
N GLU A 239 8.98 -17.80 10.73
CA GLU A 239 8.54 -19.17 10.99
C GLU A 239 7.78 -19.26 12.31
N THR A 240 8.20 -18.48 13.32
CA THR A 240 7.52 -18.32 14.60
C THR A 240 7.41 -16.85 15.01
N TRP A 241 6.40 -16.54 15.83
CA TRP A 241 6.07 -15.18 16.27
C TRP A 241 5.75 -15.10 17.75
N SER A 242 6.29 -14.07 18.41
CA SER A 242 6.01 -13.71 19.80
C SER A 242 5.21 -12.40 19.85
N GLU A 243 4.17 -12.35 20.66
CA GLU A 243 3.34 -11.16 20.84
C GLU A 243 3.99 -10.15 21.80
N ILE A 244 4.67 -9.15 21.25
CA ILE A 244 5.39 -8.13 22.02
C ILE A 244 4.48 -6.99 22.51
N SER A 245 3.23 -6.88 22.03
CA SER A 245 2.23 -5.97 22.61
C SER A 245 1.85 -6.32 24.06
N LYS A 246 2.15 -7.55 24.52
CA LYS A 246 1.95 -7.95 25.92
C LYS A 246 3.04 -7.46 26.86
N HIS A 247 4.17 -6.99 26.33
CA HIS A 247 5.32 -6.60 27.12
C HIS A 247 5.06 -5.34 27.97
N LYS A 248 5.98 -5.06 28.90
CA LYS A 248 5.85 -3.98 29.88
C LYS A 248 5.82 -2.62 29.17
N GLY A 249 4.90 -1.76 29.60
CA GLY A 249 4.79 -0.37 29.13
C GLY A 249 3.97 -0.15 27.86
N PHE A 250 3.55 -1.24 27.19
CA PHE A 250 2.60 -1.17 26.06
C PHE A 250 1.14 -1.09 26.57
N PRO A 251 0.19 -0.49 25.82
CA PRO A 251 -1.22 -0.43 26.20
C PRO A 251 -1.82 -1.80 26.56
N LYS A 252 -2.73 -1.79 27.56
CA LYS A 252 -3.43 -3.00 28.05
C LYS A 252 -4.92 -3.01 27.75
N ASP A 253 -5.46 -1.90 27.23
CA ASP A 253 -6.81 -1.84 26.72
C ASP A 253 -6.88 -2.31 25.25
N THR A 254 -8.07 -2.24 24.66
CA THR A 254 -8.31 -2.69 23.29
C THR A 254 -7.35 -2.05 22.29
N LEU A 255 -6.59 -2.89 21.60
CA LEU A 255 -5.70 -2.49 20.52
C LEU A 255 -6.46 -2.40 19.20
N GLY A 256 -6.21 -1.33 18.46
CA GLY A 256 -6.63 -1.13 17.08
C GLY A 256 -5.46 -1.26 16.10
N ILE A 257 -5.46 -0.44 15.05
CA ILE A 257 -4.37 -0.40 14.08
C ILE A 257 -3.06 0.06 14.74
N ILE A 258 -1.95 -0.58 14.35
CA ILE A 258 -0.59 -0.24 14.80
C ILE A 258 0.30 -0.03 13.58
N GLY A 259 0.88 1.15 13.45
CA GLY A 259 1.97 1.40 12.50
C GLY A 259 3.33 1.17 13.17
N ILE A 260 4.29 0.59 12.48
CA ILE A 260 5.60 0.23 13.04
C ILE A 260 6.76 0.68 12.14
N SER A 261 7.84 1.15 12.76
CA SER A 261 9.08 1.46 12.07
C SER A 261 10.28 1.11 12.94
N ILE A 262 11.22 0.34 12.38
CA ILE A 262 12.53 0.02 12.99
C ILE A 262 13.50 1.08 12.51
N CYS A 263 14.39 1.54 13.38
CA CYS A 263 15.47 2.40 12.94
C CYS A 263 16.60 1.59 12.27
N PRO A 264 16.94 1.83 10.99
CA PRO A 264 18.02 1.11 10.33
C PRO A 264 19.41 1.38 10.93
N SER A 265 19.63 2.57 11.50
CA SER A 265 20.90 2.92 12.16
C SER A 265 21.03 2.35 13.58
N ASN A 266 19.92 1.86 14.18
CA ASN A 266 19.89 1.24 15.50
C ASN A 266 18.68 0.29 15.59
N THR A 267 18.90 -1.00 15.30
CA THR A 267 17.81 -1.96 15.14
C THR A 267 17.16 -2.40 16.45
N ASP A 268 17.74 -2.04 17.60
CA ASP A 268 17.09 -2.16 18.90
C ASP A 268 16.02 -1.09 19.12
N LYS A 269 16.07 0.02 18.36
CA LYS A 269 15.12 1.12 18.50
C LYS A 269 13.96 1.01 17.52
N ILE A 270 12.75 0.91 18.08
CA ILE A 270 11.52 0.67 17.33
C ILE A 270 10.46 1.65 17.80
N TYR A 271 9.73 2.23 16.84
CA TYR A 271 8.60 3.09 17.12
C TYR A 271 7.30 2.42 16.68
N ALA A 272 6.26 2.56 17.51
CA ALA A 272 4.92 2.08 17.22
C ALA A 272 3.90 3.20 17.46
N ILE A 273 3.10 3.52 16.45
CA ILE A 273 1.94 4.40 16.63
C ILE A 273 0.69 3.52 16.82
N VAL A 274 0.05 3.65 17.98
CA VAL A 274 -0.94 2.68 18.46
C VAL A 274 -2.31 3.33 18.62
N GLU A 275 -3.31 2.79 17.91
CA GLU A 275 -4.72 3.06 18.18
C GLU A 275 -5.16 2.28 19.43
N SER A 276 -5.53 3.03 20.47
CA SER A 276 -6.00 2.49 21.76
C SER A 276 -6.50 3.67 22.59
N LYS A 277 -7.34 3.41 23.61
CA LYS A 277 -7.75 4.45 24.56
C LYS A 277 -6.55 5.04 25.29
N SER A 278 -5.59 4.21 25.68
CA SER A 278 -4.29 4.62 26.23
C SER A 278 -3.19 4.71 25.17
N GLY A 279 -3.56 4.77 23.89
CA GLY A 279 -2.67 4.81 22.73
C GLY A 279 -1.80 6.07 22.65
N GLY A 280 -1.02 6.16 21.58
CA GLY A 280 0.11 7.08 21.51
C GLY A 280 1.16 6.64 20.50
N LEU A 281 2.22 7.43 20.39
CA LEU A 281 3.51 6.98 19.91
C LEU A 281 4.26 6.31 21.05
N PHE A 282 4.69 5.08 20.84
CA PHE A 282 5.51 4.30 21.76
C PHE A 282 6.88 4.04 21.14
N VAL A 283 7.89 3.93 21.99
CA VAL A 283 9.26 3.58 21.61
C VAL A 283 9.75 2.43 22.48
N SER A 284 10.47 1.51 21.87
CA SER A 284 11.33 0.53 22.54
C SER A 284 12.77 0.81 22.12
N SER A 285 13.72 0.62 23.04
CA SER A 285 15.16 0.72 22.80
C SER A 285 15.88 -0.61 23.03
N ASP A 286 15.11 -1.70 23.10
CA ASP A 286 15.53 -3.07 23.41
C ASP A 286 14.81 -4.08 22.52
N ALA A 287 14.60 -3.73 21.25
CA ALA A 287 14.01 -4.60 20.23
C ALA A 287 12.61 -5.13 20.59
N GLY A 288 11.82 -4.36 21.34
CA GLY A 288 10.44 -4.67 21.72
C GLY A 288 10.28 -5.37 23.07
N GLU A 289 11.34 -5.54 23.87
CA GLU A 289 11.25 -6.17 25.20
C GLU A 289 10.56 -5.26 26.23
N THR A 290 10.79 -3.96 26.17
CA THR A 290 10.09 -2.95 26.97
C THR A 290 9.69 -1.74 26.13
N TRP A 291 8.58 -1.11 26.53
CA TRP A 291 8.01 0.03 25.82
C TRP A 291 7.86 1.24 26.73
N SER A 292 8.01 2.42 26.16
CA SER A 292 7.72 3.70 26.79
C SER A 292 6.82 4.53 25.88
N LYS A 293 5.78 5.16 26.44
CA LYS A 293 4.98 6.15 25.71
C LYS A 293 5.80 7.41 25.50
N GLN A 294 5.98 7.80 24.25
CA GLN A 294 6.79 8.94 23.85
C GLN A 294 5.96 10.21 23.65
N ASN A 295 4.76 10.08 23.08
CA ASN A 295 3.87 11.19 22.78
C ASN A 295 2.42 10.68 22.64
N ASP A 296 1.43 11.47 23.07
CA ASP A 296 0.01 11.15 22.95
C ASP A 296 -0.84 12.29 22.38
N GLU A 297 -0.22 13.26 21.70
CA GLU A 297 -0.93 14.35 21.06
C GLU A 297 -1.98 13.82 20.07
N SER A 298 -3.14 14.46 20.02
CA SER A 298 -4.23 14.08 19.11
C SER A 298 -3.88 14.33 17.65
N LYS A 299 -3.06 15.36 17.38
CA LYS A 299 -2.67 15.79 16.02
C LYS A 299 -1.92 14.72 15.23
N ILE A 300 -1.23 13.80 15.90
CA ILE A 300 -0.53 12.68 15.25
C ILE A 300 -1.37 11.39 15.18
N ARG A 301 -2.59 11.39 15.74
CA ARG A 301 -3.44 10.18 15.90
C ARG A 301 -4.84 10.33 15.31
N GLN A 302 -5.04 11.32 14.44
CA GLN A 302 -6.33 11.55 13.81
C GLN A 302 -6.69 10.37 12.88
N ARG A 303 -7.97 9.98 12.83
CA ARG A 303 -8.51 8.95 11.92
C ARG A 303 -7.58 7.73 11.80
N ALA A 304 -7.33 7.02 12.90
CA ALA A 304 -6.34 5.94 12.97
C ALA A 304 -6.42 4.92 11.81
N TRP A 305 -7.63 4.50 11.46
CA TRP A 305 -7.93 3.60 10.32
C TRP A 305 -7.48 4.11 8.93
N TYR A 306 -7.05 5.36 8.84
CA TYR A 306 -6.63 6.03 7.61
C TYR A 306 -5.14 6.39 7.62
N PHE A 307 -4.56 6.69 8.79
CA PHE A 307 -3.27 7.40 8.88
C PHE A 307 -2.21 6.79 9.79
N SER A 308 -2.47 5.74 10.57
CA SER A 308 -1.50 5.21 11.55
C SER A 308 -0.24 4.60 10.90
N LYS A 309 0.65 5.47 10.40
CA LYS A 309 1.86 5.19 9.64
C LYS A 309 2.98 6.09 10.15
N ILE A 310 4.09 5.48 10.50
CA ILE A 310 5.28 6.15 11.03
C ILE A 310 6.51 5.67 10.30
N PHE A 311 7.46 6.56 10.07
CA PHE A 311 8.70 6.28 9.35
C PHE A 311 9.87 6.92 10.08
N VAL A 312 10.93 6.15 10.33
CA VAL A 312 12.21 6.66 10.84
C VAL A 312 13.13 6.95 9.66
N ASP A 313 13.89 8.05 9.74
CA ASP A 313 14.98 8.29 8.80
C ASP A 313 16.03 7.15 8.88
N PRO A 314 16.53 6.65 7.74
CA PRO A 314 17.42 5.50 7.73
C PRO A 314 18.78 5.75 8.40
N LYS A 315 19.19 7.01 8.53
CA LYS A 315 20.50 7.43 9.07
C LYS A 315 20.38 8.20 10.39
N ASN A 316 19.17 8.46 10.88
CA ASN A 316 18.94 9.18 12.12
C ASN A 316 17.74 8.63 12.90
N GLU A 317 18.04 7.91 13.97
CA GLU A 317 17.06 7.28 14.88
C GLU A 317 16.12 8.22 15.65
N ASN A 318 16.37 9.54 15.60
CA ASN A 318 15.56 10.56 16.25
C ASN A 318 14.75 11.38 15.25
N LEU A 319 14.92 11.14 13.96
CA LEU A 319 14.20 11.82 12.91
C LEU A 319 13.02 10.96 12.44
N LEU A 320 11.80 11.41 12.74
CA LEU A 320 10.58 10.66 12.50
C LEU A 320 9.62 11.45 11.62
N TYR A 321 8.83 10.72 10.83
CA TYR A 321 7.77 11.26 10.00
C TYR A 321 6.47 10.53 10.28
N ILE A 322 5.37 11.28 10.36
CA ILE A 322 4.02 10.74 10.50
C ILE A 322 3.17 11.25 9.35
N CYS A 323 2.59 10.30 8.62
CA CYS A 323 1.59 10.58 7.60
C CYS A 323 0.23 10.77 8.29
N ASN A 324 -0.40 11.92 8.09
CA ASN A 324 -1.74 12.21 8.59
C ASN A 324 -2.41 13.20 7.63
N VAL A 325 -3.55 13.81 8.00
CA VAL A 325 -4.14 14.94 7.26
C VAL A 325 -3.07 15.95 6.92
N GLU A 326 -2.30 16.31 7.94
CA GLU A 326 -1.06 17.06 7.81
C GLU A 326 0.14 16.12 7.90
N PHE A 327 1.23 16.49 7.23
CA PHE A 327 2.49 15.77 7.33
C PHE A 327 3.30 16.28 8.51
N TYR A 328 3.73 15.40 9.41
CA TYR A 328 4.46 15.79 10.62
C TYR A 328 5.88 15.25 10.63
N LYS A 329 6.79 16.02 11.22
CA LYS A 329 8.19 15.68 11.44
C LYS A 329 8.56 15.87 12.90
N SER A 330 9.37 14.96 13.43
CA SER A 330 10.05 15.11 14.72
C SER A 330 11.56 14.97 14.51
N SER A 331 12.36 15.72 15.27
CA SER A 331 13.82 15.62 15.28
C SER A 331 14.38 15.25 16.66
N ASP A 332 13.52 14.87 17.61
CA ASP A 332 13.87 14.56 18.98
C ASP A 332 13.35 13.19 19.44
N GLY A 333 13.21 12.27 18.48
CA GLY A 333 12.74 10.91 18.72
C GLY A 333 11.26 10.87 19.08
N GLY A 334 10.45 11.76 18.49
CA GLY A 334 9.00 11.74 18.62
C GLY A 334 8.45 12.42 19.87
N LYS A 335 9.26 13.19 20.61
CA LYS A 335 8.76 13.95 21.78
C LYS A 335 7.91 15.11 21.30
N ASN A 336 8.42 15.85 20.31
CA ASN A 336 7.72 16.97 19.69
C ASN A 336 7.58 16.77 18.18
N PHE A 337 6.42 17.14 17.65
CA PHE A 337 6.15 17.15 16.21
C PHE A 337 5.80 18.55 15.70
N SER A 338 6.40 18.92 14.58
CA SER A 338 6.05 20.09 13.78
C SER A 338 5.48 19.68 12.43
N GLN A 339 4.53 20.47 11.92
CA GLN A 339 3.96 20.27 10.60
C GLN A 339 4.98 20.64 9.52
N VAL A 340 5.01 19.85 8.46
CA VAL A 340 5.78 20.09 7.24
C VAL A 340 4.78 20.49 6.14
N GLY A 341 5.00 21.65 5.52
CA GLY A 341 4.15 22.10 4.43
C GLY A 341 4.32 21.22 3.18
N THR A 342 3.22 20.68 2.69
CA THR A 342 3.16 19.84 1.48
C THR A 342 2.15 20.41 0.48
N PRO A 343 2.33 20.19 -0.84
CA PRO A 343 1.37 20.56 -1.88
C PRO A 343 -0.07 20.03 -1.76
N HIS A 344 -0.35 19.10 -0.84
CA HIS A 344 -1.68 18.50 -0.60
C HIS A 344 -1.76 17.93 0.82
N GLY A 345 -2.97 17.70 1.34
CA GLY A 345 -3.20 16.98 2.60
C GLY A 345 -3.56 15.51 2.41
N ASP A 346 -3.93 14.85 3.51
CA ASP A 346 -4.30 13.42 3.57
C ASP A 346 -3.17 12.52 3.06
N HIS A 347 -2.07 12.43 3.81
CA HIS A 347 -0.90 11.61 3.46
C HIS A 347 -1.09 10.17 3.95
N HIS A 348 -0.90 9.19 3.06
CA HIS A 348 -1.23 7.77 3.31
C HIS A 348 -0.01 6.88 3.45
N ASN A 349 1.10 7.26 2.83
CA ASN A 349 2.31 6.45 2.81
C ASN A 349 3.53 7.30 2.47
N LEU A 350 4.71 6.84 2.88
CA LEU A 350 5.98 7.49 2.63
C LEU A 350 7.02 6.42 2.32
N TRP A 351 7.88 6.72 1.36
CA TRP A 351 9.12 5.98 1.14
C TRP A 351 10.28 6.96 1.30
N ILE A 352 11.29 6.55 2.05
CA ILE A 352 12.54 7.27 2.28
C ILE A 352 13.66 6.43 1.69
N ASP A 353 14.52 7.03 0.88
CA ASP A 353 15.67 6.33 0.31
C ASP A 353 16.62 5.91 1.45
N PRO A 354 16.94 4.60 1.59
CA PRO A 354 17.81 4.11 2.65
C PRO A 354 19.22 4.74 2.62
N GLU A 355 19.69 5.18 1.45
CA GLU A 355 21.00 5.80 1.29
C GLU A 355 20.96 7.33 1.38
N ASP A 356 19.78 7.94 1.32
CA ASP A 356 19.65 9.38 1.19
C ASP A 356 18.31 9.87 1.75
N GLY A 357 18.26 10.16 3.06
CA GLY A 357 17.05 10.66 3.74
C GLY A 357 16.47 11.96 3.14
N GLN A 358 17.19 12.63 2.24
CA GLN A 358 16.67 13.78 1.50
C GLN A 358 15.74 13.40 0.34
N ARG A 359 15.86 12.16 -0.14
CA ARG A 359 15.11 11.61 -1.25
C ARG A 359 13.91 10.84 -0.72
N MET A 360 12.72 11.40 -0.93
CA MET A 360 11.46 10.87 -0.44
C MET A 360 10.37 10.93 -1.50
N ILE A 361 9.43 10.00 -1.41
CA ILE A 361 8.15 10.07 -2.11
C ILE A 361 7.00 9.81 -1.13
N ILE A 362 5.99 10.66 -1.15
CA ILE A 362 4.80 10.59 -0.31
C ILE A 362 3.58 10.31 -1.21
N ALA A 363 2.68 9.47 -0.73
CA ALA A 363 1.37 9.23 -1.32
C ALA A 363 0.30 10.04 -0.56
N ASP A 364 -0.59 10.71 -1.27
CA ASP A 364 -1.69 11.47 -0.68
C ASP A 364 -2.92 11.53 -1.60
N ASP A 365 -3.98 12.24 -1.18
CA ASP A 365 -5.24 12.39 -1.94
C ASP A 365 -5.08 13.13 -3.29
N GLY A 366 -3.96 13.83 -3.51
CA GLY A 366 -3.59 14.50 -4.75
C GLY A 366 -2.59 13.73 -5.63
N GLY A 367 -2.22 12.51 -5.25
CA GLY A 367 -1.31 11.63 -6.00
C GLY A 367 0.00 11.37 -5.25
N ALA A 368 1.11 11.52 -5.97
CA ALA A 368 2.44 11.33 -5.41
C ALA A 368 3.26 12.61 -5.40
N GLN A 369 4.07 12.72 -4.38
CA GLN A 369 4.80 13.92 -4.01
C GLN A 369 6.26 13.55 -3.76
N ILE A 370 7.19 14.02 -4.61
CA ILE A 370 8.63 13.74 -4.50
C ILE A 370 9.43 14.95 -4.00
N THR A 371 10.37 14.70 -3.10
CA THR A 371 11.47 15.63 -2.78
C THR A 371 12.80 14.92 -2.94
N LEU A 372 13.82 15.68 -3.38
CA LEU A 372 15.22 15.27 -3.41
C LEU A 372 16.06 16.07 -2.40
N MET A 373 15.40 16.89 -1.56
CA MET A 373 16.02 17.85 -0.62
C MET A 373 15.18 17.99 0.66
N ALA A 374 14.74 16.89 1.29
CA ALA A 374 13.75 16.89 2.39
C ALA A 374 14.11 17.74 3.64
N HIS A 375 15.38 18.02 3.92
CA HIS A 375 15.81 18.85 5.06
C HIS A 375 15.98 20.35 4.73
N ALA A 376 15.75 20.77 3.48
CA ALA A 376 15.75 22.19 3.14
C ALA A 376 14.41 22.84 3.55
N ILE A 377 14.48 23.97 4.25
CA ILE A 377 13.31 24.77 4.64
C ILE A 377 12.58 25.21 3.36
N GLY A 378 11.29 24.84 3.23
CA GLY A 378 10.47 25.22 2.08
C GLY A 378 10.70 24.42 0.80
N ALA A 379 11.30 23.23 0.87
CA ALA A 379 11.46 22.34 -0.28
C ALA A 379 10.08 21.96 -0.86
N ALA A 380 9.69 22.65 -1.93
CA ALA A 380 8.49 22.32 -2.68
C ALA A 380 8.66 20.93 -3.28
N ILE A 381 7.81 20.02 -2.81
CA ILE A 381 7.58 18.76 -3.47
C ILE A 381 7.01 19.09 -4.86
N LYS A 382 7.71 18.67 -5.92
CA LYS A 382 7.29 18.93 -7.29
C LYS A 382 6.19 17.94 -7.68
N ILE A 383 4.98 18.45 -7.84
CA ILE A 383 3.95 17.78 -8.63
C ILE A 383 4.29 18.04 -10.09
N SER A 384 4.51 17.00 -10.85
CA SER A 384 4.52 17.13 -12.31
C SER A 384 4.02 15.82 -12.93
N LEU A 385 3.43 15.94 -14.12
CA LEU A 385 2.20 15.22 -14.44
C LEU A 385 2.29 14.53 -15.82
N PRO A 386 1.42 13.55 -16.11
CA PRO A 386 1.37 12.89 -17.41
C PRO A 386 0.95 13.90 -18.49
N ARG A 387 1.86 14.28 -19.39
CA ARG A 387 1.49 15.08 -20.57
C ARG A 387 0.85 14.24 -21.67
N ASN A 388 1.10 12.93 -21.70
CA ASN A 388 0.62 12.04 -22.76
C ASN A 388 0.24 10.66 -22.18
N PHE A 389 -1.00 10.23 -22.40
CA PHE A 389 -1.32 8.80 -22.49
C PHE A 389 -0.98 8.37 -23.90
N THR A 390 -0.16 7.36 -24.05
CA THR A 390 -0.05 6.61 -25.31
C THR A 390 -0.39 5.17 -24.95
N GLY A 391 -1.61 4.74 -25.28
CA GLY A 391 -2.05 3.35 -25.19
C GLY A 391 -1.37 2.46 -26.23
#